data_AF-A0A3M9XK89-F1
#
_entry.id   AF-A0A3M9XK89-F1
#
_cell.length_a   1.000
_cell.length_b   1.000
_cell.length_c   1.000
_cell.angle_alpha   90.00
_cell.angle_beta   90.00
_cell.angle_gamma   90.00
#
_symmetry.space_group_name_H-M   'P 1'
#
loop_
_entity.id
_entity.type
_entity.pdbx_description
1 polymer ?
#
loop_
_entity_poly.entity_id
_entity_poly.type
_entity_poly.pdbx_seq_one_letter_code
_entity_poly.pdbx_strand_id
1 'polypeptide(L)'
;MALELAPARLLELEYAGDYRMQSKRTGAPSELCGIISDPGGHLNFAAVNQFLEGQEWWDGCSKVNLRVITVSKRSGAFARDDDALYYARNFGLGGPDCDLLDVNKLRLLHNRRFPKLREILTDRVVAAVCQLHGSAVDEYMCHEAGHRLGYSIEEKMAQDFFRWRGRLIWPLIYMEEYRADVNSWHAAMSLLNSANAASVILYTLFHRLGLALENLREKRPGAGFIPYLHFSAFCEVGFLKVVVNNGCCPLLDFDPSPTNVLDAASSILRQLEKRVGIIDACRKAEDAAETLLQYAADRLSCVESAELFTSVLQSPPEERDSETRNLA
;
A
#
# COMPACT_ATOMS: atom_id res chain seq x y z
N MET A 1 4.90 25.67 12.31
CA MET A 1 6.16 25.51 13.06
C MET A 1 7.02 24.55 12.25
N ALA A 2 8.07 25.03 11.58
CA ALA A 2 8.91 24.16 10.77
C ALA A 2 9.83 23.36 11.70
N LEU A 3 9.69 22.03 11.72
CA LEU A 3 10.63 21.15 12.38
C LEU A 3 11.96 21.22 11.62
N GLU A 4 13.02 21.72 12.26
CA GLU A 4 14.38 21.56 11.74
C GLU A 4 14.67 20.06 11.64
N LEU A 5 14.85 19.56 10.42
CA LEU A 5 15.27 18.19 10.18
C LEU A 5 16.72 18.04 10.65
N ALA A 6 16.94 17.26 11.70
CA ALA A 6 18.28 16.85 12.11
C ALA A 6 19.05 16.25 10.91
N PRO A 7 20.38 16.43 10.81
CA PRO A 7 21.16 15.88 9.71
C PRO A 7 20.97 14.37 9.64
N ALA A 8 20.76 13.85 8.42
CA ALA A 8 20.50 12.44 8.18
C ALA A 8 21.65 11.60 8.77
N ARG A 9 21.33 10.77 9.77
CA ARG A 9 22.26 9.73 10.25
C ARG A 9 22.30 8.65 9.18
N LEU A 10 23.45 8.51 8.53
CA LEU A 10 23.74 7.40 7.64
C LEU A 10 24.36 6.27 8.46
N LEU A 11 23.75 5.09 8.39
CA LEU A 11 24.25 3.89 9.04
C LEU A 11 24.48 2.81 7.98
N GLU A 12 25.70 2.29 7.89
CA GLU A 12 25.99 1.15 7.03
C GLU A 12 25.36 -0.10 7.61
N LEU A 13 24.66 -0.86 6.76
CA LEU A 13 24.15 -2.18 7.07
C LEU A 13 24.89 -3.20 6.23
N GLU A 14 25.51 -4.18 6.89
CA GLU A 14 26.00 -5.42 6.28
C GLU A 14 25.38 -6.60 7.02
N TYR A 15 24.45 -7.28 6.35
CA TYR A 15 23.79 -8.46 6.87
C TYR A 15 24.07 -9.67 5.98
N ALA A 16 24.51 -10.76 6.59
CA ALA A 16 24.63 -12.08 5.97
C ALA A 16 24.13 -13.14 6.96
N GLY A 17 23.00 -13.77 6.65
CA GLY A 17 22.36 -14.72 7.56
C GLY A 17 21.04 -15.25 7.00
N ASP A 18 20.28 -15.93 7.84
CA ASP A 18 18.97 -16.44 7.45
C ASP A 18 17.89 -15.34 7.58
N TYR A 19 17.23 -15.03 6.47
CA TYR A 19 16.03 -14.18 6.45
C TYR A 19 14.78 -15.01 6.15
N ARG A 20 13.73 -14.83 6.95
CA ARG A 20 12.44 -15.53 6.81
C ARG A 20 11.39 -14.63 6.18
N MET A 21 10.98 -14.92 4.95
CA MET A 21 9.84 -14.23 4.32
C MET A 21 8.56 -14.44 5.14
N GLN A 22 7.69 -13.43 5.25
CA GLN A 22 6.48 -13.48 6.09
C GLN A 22 5.54 -14.65 5.71
N SER A 23 5.49 -15.01 4.44
CA SER A 23 4.68 -16.14 3.94
C SER A 23 5.29 -17.53 4.21
N LYS A 24 6.53 -17.61 4.75
CA LYS A 24 7.30 -18.85 4.93
C LYS A 24 7.53 -19.15 6.40
N ARG A 25 7.66 -20.45 6.71
CA ARG A 25 7.95 -20.93 8.07
C ARG A 25 9.44 -20.87 8.43
N THR A 26 10.32 -21.06 7.45
CA THR A 26 11.76 -21.16 7.65
C THR A 26 12.49 -20.04 6.94
N GLY A 27 13.60 -19.59 7.55
CA GLY A 27 14.54 -18.67 6.91
C GLY A 27 15.30 -19.33 5.75
N ALA A 28 15.92 -18.49 4.92
CA ALA A 28 16.86 -18.92 3.90
C ALA A 28 18.10 -18.02 3.92
N PRO A 29 19.30 -18.56 3.61
CA PRO A 29 20.51 -17.77 3.51
C PRO A 29 20.33 -16.60 2.55
N SER A 30 20.57 -15.40 3.06
CA SER A 30 20.32 -14.13 2.39
C SER A 30 21.36 -13.09 2.82
N GLU A 31 21.65 -12.17 1.92
CA GLU A 31 22.54 -11.04 2.19
C GLU A 31 21.84 -9.73 1.85
N LEU A 32 22.08 -8.71 2.67
CA LEU A 32 21.61 -7.34 2.45
C LEU A 32 22.71 -6.36 2.85
N CYS A 33 23.16 -5.55 1.89
CA CYS A 33 24.11 -4.47 2.13
C CYS A 33 23.51 -3.15 1.66
N GLY A 34 23.72 -2.08 2.41
CA GLY A 34 23.22 -0.77 2.03
C GLY A 34 23.45 0.30 3.09
N ILE A 35 22.88 1.47 2.84
CA ILE A 35 22.93 2.62 3.76
C ILE A 35 21.52 2.86 4.26
N ILE A 36 21.33 2.71 5.57
CA ILE A 36 20.12 3.15 6.26
C ILE A 36 20.19 4.66 6.43
N SER A 37 19.12 5.35 6.09
CA SER A 37 19.01 6.81 6.09
C SER A 37 17.65 7.25 6.61
N ASP A 38 17.62 8.36 7.35
CA ASP A 38 16.40 9.06 7.75
C ASP A 38 16.49 10.56 7.40
N PRO A 39 15.45 11.19 6.80
CA PRO A 39 14.27 10.60 6.15
C PRO A 39 14.49 10.28 4.66
N GLY A 40 13.72 9.34 4.12
CA GLY A 40 13.64 9.07 2.67
C GLY A 40 12.50 9.77 1.93
N GLY A 41 11.67 10.54 2.66
CA GLY A 41 10.48 11.26 2.18
C GLY A 41 10.21 12.49 3.05
N HIS A 42 8.95 12.95 3.10
CA HIS A 42 8.53 14.05 3.99
C HIS A 42 8.27 13.56 5.42
N LEU A 43 7.99 12.26 5.59
CA LEU A 43 7.71 11.64 6.88
C LEU A 43 8.91 10.83 7.40
N ASN A 44 9.00 10.77 8.73
CA ASN A 44 9.83 9.81 9.45
C ASN A 44 8.98 9.13 10.52
N PHE A 45 9.49 8.04 11.10
CA PHE A 45 8.77 7.29 12.12
C PHE A 45 8.44 8.13 13.36
N ALA A 46 9.21 9.19 13.68
CA ALA A 46 8.94 10.04 14.84
C ALA A 46 7.67 10.88 14.65
N ALA A 47 7.52 11.54 13.49
CA ALA A 47 6.32 12.29 13.15
C ALA A 47 5.07 11.39 13.09
N VAL A 48 5.22 10.19 12.53
CA VAL A 48 4.14 9.19 12.48
C VAL A 48 3.73 8.75 13.88
N ASN A 49 4.67 8.38 14.74
CA ASN A 49 4.36 7.95 16.11
C ASN A 49 3.76 9.08 16.95
N GLN A 50 4.19 10.34 16.76
CA GLN A 50 3.56 11.48 17.41
C GLN A 50 2.09 11.65 16.99
N PHE A 51 1.78 11.41 15.71
CA PHE A 51 0.40 11.41 15.23
C PHE A 51 -0.41 10.27 15.87
N LEU A 52 0.15 9.05 15.96
CA LEU A 52 -0.48 7.92 16.64
C LEU A 52 -0.80 8.22 18.10
N GLU A 53 0.14 8.83 18.83
CA GLU A 53 -0.04 9.24 20.23
C GLU A 53 -1.21 10.21 20.45
N GLY A 54 -1.56 10.99 19.42
CA GLY A 54 -2.70 11.90 19.43
C GLY A 54 -4.04 11.26 19.05
N GLN A 55 -4.06 10.00 18.63
CA GLN A 55 -5.28 9.31 18.20
C GLN A 55 -5.97 8.59 19.36
N GLU A 56 -7.27 8.85 19.55
CA GLU A 56 -8.11 8.22 20.58
C GLU A 56 -8.13 6.68 20.50
N TRP A 57 -7.84 6.14 19.33
CA TRP A 57 -7.99 4.76 18.92
C TRP A 57 -6.65 4.04 18.77
N TRP A 58 -5.57 4.67 19.21
CA TRP A 58 -4.27 4.04 19.37
C TRP A 58 -4.22 3.25 20.68
N ASP A 59 -3.66 2.04 20.64
CA ASP A 59 -3.59 1.13 21.79
C ASP A 59 -2.57 1.55 22.88
N GLY A 60 -1.84 2.65 22.66
CA GLY A 60 -0.86 3.19 23.59
C GLY A 60 0.52 2.52 23.55
N CYS A 61 0.70 1.44 22.78
CA CYS A 61 1.93 0.64 22.83
C CYS A 61 2.50 0.27 21.45
N SER A 62 1.69 0.24 20.39
CA SER A 62 2.12 -0.14 19.06
C SER A 62 2.81 1.03 18.33
N LYS A 63 4.09 0.88 18.03
CA LYS A 63 4.90 1.92 17.34
C LYS A 63 5.32 1.50 15.96
N VAL A 64 5.34 2.46 15.04
CA VAL A 64 6.02 2.32 13.75
C VAL A 64 7.52 2.45 13.99
N ASN A 65 8.29 1.41 13.64
CA ASN A 65 9.74 1.41 13.70
C ASN A 65 10.30 1.06 12.32
N LEU A 66 10.04 1.94 11.36
CA LEU A 66 10.43 1.80 9.97
C LEU A 66 11.55 2.78 9.64
N ARG A 67 12.60 2.30 8.99
CA ARG A 67 13.67 3.12 8.41
C ARG A 67 13.83 2.84 6.94
N VAL A 68 14.38 3.81 6.23
CA VAL A 68 14.62 3.70 4.79
C VAL A 68 16.03 3.18 4.55
N ILE A 69 16.19 2.24 3.61
CA ILE A 69 17.49 1.73 3.20
C ILE A 69 17.72 1.88 1.69
N THR A 70 18.87 2.43 1.33
CA THR A 70 19.40 2.39 -0.04
C THR A 70 20.29 1.15 -0.18
N VAL A 71 19.72 0.09 -0.74
CA VAL A 71 20.37 -1.21 -0.88
C VAL A 71 21.36 -1.20 -2.05
N SER A 72 22.61 -1.55 -1.78
CA SER A 72 23.69 -1.72 -2.78
C SER A 72 23.85 -3.16 -3.23
N LYS A 73 23.55 -4.13 -2.35
CA LYS A 73 23.63 -5.57 -2.65
C LYS A 73 22.50 -6.30 -1.94
N ARG A 74 21.87 -7.24 -2.65
CA ARG A 74 20.90 -8.19 -2.07
C ARG A 74 21.02 -9.57 -2.71
N SER A 75 20.82 -10.61 -1.92
CA SER A 75 20.79 -12.00 -2.38
C SER A 75 19.69 -12.80 -1.66
N GLY A 76 19.48 -14.06 -2.03
CA GLY A 76 18.58 -14.96 -1.32
C GLY A 76 17.11 -14.51 -1.35
N ALA A 77 16.49 -14.38 -0.19
CA ALA A 77 15.10 -13.94 -0.07
C ALA A 77 14.91 -12.47 -0.46
N PHE A 78 15.83 -11.58 -0.06
CA PHE A 78 15.75 -10.14 -0.37
C PHE A 78 15.76 -9.87 -1.87
N ALA A 79 16.42 -10.70 -2.67
CA ALA A 79 16.48 -10.54 -4.12
C ALA A 79 15.30 -11.16 -4.89
N ARG A 80 14.66 -12.21 -4.34
CA ARG A 80 13.62 -12.99 -5.04
C ARG A 80 12.20 -12.52 -4.75
N ASP A 81 11.96 -11.94 -3.59
CA ASP A 81 10.63 -11.48 -3.19
C ASP A 81 10.37 -10.05 -3.69
N ASP A 82 9.14 -9.80 -4.14
CA ASP A 82 8.68 -8.51 -4.66
C ASP A 82 8.24 -7.55 -3.55
N ASP A 83 8.34 -7.94 -2.27
CA ASP A 83 8.15 -7.03 -1.14
C ASP A 83 9.40 -6.17 -0.89
N ALA A 84 9.18 -4.87 -0.74
CA ALA A 84 10.22 -3.88 -0.42
C ALA A 84 10.36 -3.60 1.08
N LEU A 85 9.43 -4.10 1.90
CA LEU A 85 9.49 -3.98 3.35
C LEU A 85 10.14 -5.24 3.96
N TYR A 86 11.21 -5.04 4.72
CA TYR A 86 11.90 -6.11 5.44
C TYR A 86 11.65 -5.98 6.93
N TYR A 87 10.88 -6.91 7.48
CA TYR A 87 10.54 -6.87 8.90
C TYR A 87 11.72 -7.27 9.79
N ALA A 88 12.03 -6.49 10.81
CA ALA A 88 13.11 -6.73 11.79
C ALA A 88 13.03 -8.15 12.38
N ARG A 89 11.82 -8.56 12.77
CA ARG A 89 11.53 -9.89 13.37
C ARG A 89 11.86 -11.08 12.46
N ASN A 90 12.09 -10.84 11.18
CA ASN A 90 12.36 -11.89 10.19
C ASN A 90 13.86 -12.06 9.88
N PHE A 91 14.71 -11.18 10.38
CA PHE A 91 16.15 -11.38 10.36
C PHE A 91 16.55 -12.39 11.45
N GLY A 92 17.50 -13.27 11.12
CA GLY A 92 18.19 -14.07 12.13
C GLY A 92 19.05 -13.21 13.08
N LEU A 93 19.95 -13.86 13.82
CA LEU A 93 20.90 -13.17 14.70
C LEU A 93 21.69 -12.10 13.94
N GLY A 94 21.82 -10.90 14.52
CA GLY A 94 22.57 -9.78 13.93
C GLY A 94 21.79 -8.93 12.92
N GLY A 95 20.47 -9.11 12.79
CA GLY A 95 19.61 -8.20 12.03
C GLY A 95 19.43 -6.82 12.68
N PRO A 96 18.89 -5.84 11.93
CA PRO A 96 18.51 -4.53 12.47
C PRO A 96 17.37 -4.66 13.50
N ASP A 97 17.27 -3.68 14.39
CA ASP A 97 16.21 -3.56 15.39
C ASP A 97 14.93 -2.87 14.87
N CYS A 98 14.92 -2.52 13.58
CA CYS A 98 13.84 -1.80 12.89
C CYS A 98 13.52 -2.46 11.55
N ASP A 99 12.28 -2.24 11.11
CA ASP A 99 11.86 -2.64 9.77
C ASP A 99 12.56 -1.74 8.75
N LEU A 100 12.88 -2.29 7.58
CA LEU A 100 13.63 -1.60 6.53
C LEU A 100 12.84 -1.51 5.24
N LEU A 101 12.71 -0.31 4.68
CA LEU A 101 12.11 -0.04 3.38
C LEU A 101 13.18 0.11 2.30
N ASP A 102 13.25 -0.86 1.37
CA ASP A 102 14.18 -0.85 0.23
C ASP A 102 13.68 0.07 -0.89
N VAL A 103 14.17 1.32 -0.90
CA VAL A 103 13.80 2.34 -1.91
C VAL A 103 14.16 1.90 -3.32
N ASN A 104 15.31 1.23 -3.47
CA ASN A 104 15.75 0.76 -4.79
C ASN A 104 14.79 -0.31 -5.31
N LYS A 105 14.27 -1.20 -4.45
CA LYS A 105 13.24 -2.15 -4.86
C LYS A 105 11.91 -1.46 -5.18
N LEU A 106 11.45 -0.51 -4.35
CA LEU A 106 10.23 0.24 -4.64
C LEU A 106 10.27 0.93 -6.02
N ARG A 107 11.40 1.56 -6.34
CA ARG A 107 11.63 2.18 -7.66
C ARG A 107 11.55 1.17 -8.79
N LEU A 108 12.16 0.00 -8.63
CA LEU A 108 12.12 -1.06 -9.63
C LEU A 108 10.69 -1.59 -9.84
N LEU A 109 9.95 -1.84 -8.76
CA LEU A 109 8.55 -2.28 -8.82
C LEU A 109 7.68 -1.24 -9.52
N HIS A 110 7.84 0.05 -9.17
CA HIS A 110 7.15 1.14 -9.82
C HIS A 110 7.45 1.17 -11.33
N ASN A 111 8.72 1.16 -11.72
CA ASN A 111 9.13 1.20 -13.13
C ASN A 111 8.65 -0.03 -13.92
N ARG A 112 8.50 -1.19 -13.25
CA ARG A 112 7.98 -2.43 -13.85
C ARG A 112 6.46 -2.40 -14.05
N ARG A 113 5.72 -1.74 -13.14
CA ARG A 113 4.24 -1.70 -13.14
C ARG A 113 3.67 -0.51 -13.90
N PHE A 114 4.37 0.63 -13.89
CA PHE A 114 3.92 1.87 -14.53
C PHE A 114 3.59 1.74 -16.02
N PRO A 115 4.40 1.06 -16.86
CA PRO A 115 4.05 0.85 -18.26
C PRO A 115 2.72 0.13 -18.46
N LYS A 116 2.42 -0.85 -17.60
CA LYS A 116 1.15 -1.60 -17.63
C LYS A 116 -0.01 -0.71 -17.21
N LEU A 117 0.18 0.11 -16.17
CA LEU A 117 -0.83 1.09 -15.74
C LEU A 117 -1.18 2.05 -16.86
N ARG A 118 -0.18 2.59 -17.58
CA ARG A 118 -0.41 3.55 -18.68
C ARG A 118 -1.41 3.04 -19.73
N GLU A 119 -1.48 1.73 -19.96
CA GLU A 119 -2.40 1.10 -20.92
C GLU A 119 -3.88 1.30 -20.54
N ILE A 120 -4.19 1.47 -19.25
CA ILE A 120 -5.57 1.56 -18.74
C ILE A 120 -5.92 2.95 -18.21
N LEU A 121 -5.06 3.95 -18.38
CA LEU A 121 -5.26 5.32 -17.86
C LEU A 121 -5.37 6.32 -19.01
N THR A 122 -6.24 7.32 -18.87
CA THR A 122 -6.25 8.48 -19.79
C THR A 122 -4.96 9.30 -19.66
N ASP A 123 -4.56 10.03 -20.71
CA ASP A 123 -3.29 10.77 -20.71
C ASP A 123 -3.17 11.81 -19.58
N ARG A 124 -4.28 12.46 -19.21
CA ARG A 124 -4.28 13.39 -18.07
C ARG A 124 -3.96 12.69 -16.74
N VAL A 125 -4.42 11.46 -16.57
CA VAL A 125 -4.15 10.66 -15.37
C VAL A 125 -2.71 10.15 -15.40
N VAL A 126 -2.23 9.67 -16.56
CA VAL A 126 -0.82 9.26 -16.74
C VAL A 126 0.14 10.37 -16.32
N ALA A 127 -0.13 11.62 -16.71
CA ALA A 127 0.69 12.76 -16.34
C ALA A 127 0.79 12.97 -14.83
N ALA A 128 -0.28 12.71 -14.08
CA ALA A 128 -0.27 12.78 -12.63
C ALA A 128 0.54 11.63 -11.99
N VAL A 129 0.40 10.40 -12.53
CA VAL A 129 1.08 9.21 -11.97
C VAL A 129 2.61 9.28 -12.11
N CYS A 130 3.12 9.84 -13.21
CA CYS A 130 4.56 10.04 -13.41
C CYS A 130 5.25 10.81 -12.26
N GLN A 131 4.51 11.65 -11.54
CA GLN A 131 5.05 12.51 -10.49
C GLN A 131 5.06 11.84 -9.10
N LEU A 132 4.51 10.64 -8.96
CA LEU A 132 4.26 10.00 -7.66
C LEU A 132 5.46 9.25 -7.07
N HIS A 133 6.60 9.17 -7.76
CA HIS A 133 7.73 8.33 -7.33
C HIS A 133 8.23 8.67 -5.91
N GLY A 134 8.23 9.96 -5.55
CA GLY A 134 8.64 10.42 -4.21
C GLY A 134 7.66 10.08 -3.09
N SER A 135 6.41 9.73 -3.40
CA SER A 135 5.36 9.46 -2.42
C SER A 135 5.36 8.04 -1.90
N ALA A 136 6.14 7.13 -2.49
CA ALA A 136 6.19 5.73 -2.09
C ALA A 136 6.65 5.55 -0.64
N VAL A 137 7.66 6.31 -0.20
CA VAL A 137 8.16 6.24 1.18
C VAL A 137 7.12 6.77 2.16
N ASP A 138 6.52 7.92 1.86
CA ASP A 138 5.49 8.52 2.69
C ASP A 138 4.24 7.63 2.78
N GLU A 139 3.89 6.94 1.68
CA GLU A 139 2.80 5.97 1.65
C GLU A 139 3.07 4.78 2.57
N TYR A 140 4.24 4.14 2.51
CA TYR A 140 4.59 3.06 3.43
C TYR A 140 4.61 3.51 4.89
N MET A 141 5.13 4.71 5.18
CA MET A 141 5.10 5.28 6.53
C MET A 141 3.66 5.47 7.04
N CYS A 142 2.77 5.97 6.19
CA CYS A 142 1.35 6.12 6.52
C CYS A 142 0.64 4.77 6.62
N HIS A 143 0.98 3.80 5.76
CA HIS A 143 0.38 2.47 5.74
C HIS A 143 0.69 1.72 7.03
N GLU A 144 1.96 1.76 7.47
CA GLU A 144 2.36 1.21 8.77
C GLU A 144 1.64 1.89 9.95
N ALA A 145 1.41 3.20 9.86
CA ALA A 145 0.57 3.91 10.82
C ALA A 145 -0.87 3.37 10.81
N GLY A 146 -1.42 3.16 9.62
CA GLY A 146 -2.76 2.59 9.42
C GLY A 146 -2.94 1.21 10.04
N HIS A 147 -1.88 0.40 10.08
CA HIS A 147 -1.87 -0.84 10.85
C HIS A 147 -1.99 -0.60 12.36
N ARG A 148 -1.35 0.44 12.93
CA ARG A 148 -1.32 0.69 14.40
C ARG A 148 -2.56 1.37 14.95
N LEU A 149 -3.36 1.88 14.04
CA LEU A 149 -4.56 2.63 14.28
C LEU A 149 -5.76 1.68 14.46
N GLY A 150 -6.42 1.67 15.62
CA GLY A 150 -7.57 0.79 15.89
C GLY A 150 -7.18 -0.68 16.07
N TYR A 151 -6.03 -0.94 16.70
CA TYR A 151 -5.41 -2.26 16.70
C TYR A 151 -6.06 -3.24 17.69
N SER A 152 -6.96 -4.10 17.17
CA SER A 152 -7.18 -5.46 17.66
C SER A 152 -8.28 -6.13 16.82
N ILE A 153 -7.96 -7.26 16.16
CA ILE A 153 -8.92 -8.37 16.11
C ILE A 153 -8.27 -9.47 16.97
N GLU A 154 -8.61 -9.40 18.26
CA GLU A 154 -7.78 -9.72 19.44
C GLU A 154 -6.29 -9.89 19.15
N GLU A 155 -5.69 -8.71 18.94
CA GLU A 155 -4.30 -8.43 18.56
C GLU A 155 -3.75 -9.34 17.49
N LYS A 156 -4.54 -9.30 16.43
CA LYS A 156 -4.42 -10.02 15.18
C LYS A 156 -3.92 -11.43 15.43
N MET A 157 -4.82 -12.01 16.25
CA MET A 157 -4.87 -13.22 17.05
C MET A 157 -3.51 -13.67 17.54
N ALA A 158 -3.00 -12.82 18.43
CA ALA A 158 -1.70 -12.90 19.10
C ALA A 158 -0.57 -13.35 18.16
N GLN A 159 -0.55 -12.71 16.99
CA GLN A 159 0.62 -12.55 16.12
C GLN A 159 1.15 -13.77 15.35
N ASP A 160 0.33 -14.80 15.14
CA ASP A 160 0.45 -15.61 13.92
C ASP A 160 -0.48 -15.10 12.78
N PHE A 161 -0.74 -13.77 12.82
CA PHE A 161 -1.46 -12.88 11.89
C PHE A 161 -2.43 -13.60 10.97
N PHE A 162 -3.47 -14.07 11.65
CA PHE A 162 -4.67 -14.76 11.19
C PHE A 162 -4.47 -16.03 10.39
N ARG A 163 -4.00 -17.02 11.15
CA ARG A 163 -4.22 -18.44 10.90
C ARG A 163 -5.39 -18.98 11.75
N TRP A 164 -6.37 -19.67 11.15
CA TRP A 164 -7.34 -20.51 11.87
C TRP A 164 -6.91 -21.97 11.80
N ARG A 165 -6.74 -22.64 12.95
CA ARG A 165 -6.24 -24.03 13.01
C ARG A 165 -4.94 -24.23 12.19
N GLY A 166 -4.04 -23.24 12.21
CA GLY A 166 -2.75 -23.25 11.52
C GLY A 166 -2.75 -22.83 10.04
N ARG A 167 -3.91 -22.49 9.45
CA ARG A 167 -4.04 -22.06 8.04
C ARG A 167 -4.37 -20.59 7.90
N LEU A 168 -3.67 -19.88 7.02
CA LEU A 168 -3.90 -18.46 6.75
C LEU A 168 -5.33 -18.22 6.26
N ILE A 169 -5.99 -17.22 6.84
CA ILE A 169 -7.30 -16.74 6.45
C ILE A 169 -7.09 -15.55 5.51
N TRP A 170 -6.74 -15.85 4.26
CA TRP A 170 -6.38 -14.83 3.26
C TRP A 170 -7.39 -13.68 3.14
N PRO A 171 -8.72 -13.89 3.19
CA PRO A 171 -9.67 -12.78 3.13
C PRO A 171 -9.51 -11.77 4.28
N LEU A 172 -9.24 -12.23 5.50
CA LEU A 172 -9.01 -11.32 6.64
C LEU A 172 -7.69 -10.56 6.48
N ILE A 173 -6.65 -11.21 5.95
CA ILE A 173 -5.36 -10.55 5.65
C ILE A 173 -5.59 -9.44 4.62
N TYR A 174 -6.29 -9.73 3.52
CA TYR A 174 -6.57 -8.71 2.50
C TYR A 174 -7.46 -7.57 3.03
N MET A 175 -8.42 -7.88 3.90
CA MET A 175 -9.22 -6.84 4.56
C MET A 175 -8.40 -5.98 5.51
N GLU A 176 -7.40 -6.55 6.18
CA GLU A 176 -6.51 -5.80 7.04
C GLU A 176 -5.59 -4.85 6.25
N GLU A 177 -5.02 -5.33 5.15
CA GLU A 177 -4.24 -4.50 4.22
C GLU A 177 -5.09 -3.36 3.64
N TYR A 178 -6.33 -3.65 3.24
CA TYR A 178 -7.26 -2.64 2.74
C TYR A 178 -7.62 -1.60 3.82
N ARG A 179 -7.83 -2.04 5.06
CA ARG A 179 -8.08 -1.16 6.21
C ARG A 179 -6.86 -0.27 6.49
N ALA A 180 -5.66 -0.84 6.47
CA ALA A 180 -4.42 -0.09 6.64
C ALA A 180 -4.22 0.94 5.53
N ASP A 181 -4.48 0.58 4.26
CA ASP A 181 -4.48 1.51 3.13
C ASP A 181 -5.42 2.69 3.37
N VAL A 182 -6.65 2.46 3.84
CA VAL A 182 -7.63 3.53 4.06
C VAL A 182 -7.27 4.42 5.25
N ASN A 183 -6.78 3.82 6.34
CA ASN A 183 -6.29 4.59 7.49
C ASN A 183 -5.03 5.39 7.17
N SER A 184 -4.20 4.90 6.25
CA SER A 184 -3.02 5.63 5.78
C SER A 184 -3.42 6.97 5.16
N TRP A 185 -4.58 7.06 4.52
CA TRP A 185 -5.08 8.31 3.95
C TRP A 185 -5.40 9.34 5.03
N HIS A 186 -5.96 8.92 6.16
CA HIS A 186 -6.18 9.80 7.30
C HIS A 186 -4.85 10.32 7.89
N ALA A 187 -3.86 9.44 8.05
CA ALA A 187 -2.52 9.83 8.47
C ALA A 187 -1.88 10.82 7.49
N ALA A 188 -1.95 10.54 6.18
CA ALA A 188 -1.42 11.40 5.14
C ALA A 188 -2.07 12.80 5.15
N MET A 189 -3.41 12.87 5.23
CA MET A 189 -4.14 14.14 5.31
C MET A 189 -3.83 14.95 6.58
N SER A 190 -3.42 14.29 7.65
CA SER A 190 -3.09 14.93 8.93
C SER A 190 -1.63 15.40 9.01
N LEU A 191 -0.72 14.65 8.38
CA LEU A 191 0.72 14.85 8.50
C LEU A 191 1.35 15.63 7.33
N LEU A 192 0.71 15.62 6.15
CA LEU A 192 1.26 16.18 4.93
C LEU A 192 0.45 17.39 4.45
N ASN A 193 1.08 18.23 3.63
CA ASN A 193 0.34 19.23 2.87
C ASN A 193 -0.59 18.55 1.84
N SER A 194 -1.60 19.28 1.34
CA SER A 194 -2.63 18.71 0.48
C SER A 194 -2.09 18.03 -0.78
N ALA A 195 -1.05 18.59 -1.40
CA ALA A 195 -0.45 18.00 -2.60
C ALA A 195 0.22 16.66 -2.29
N ASN A 196 1.03 16.62 -1.23
CA ASN A 196 1.72 15.39 -0.83
C ASN A 196 0.75 14.31 -0.32
N ALA A 197 -0.28 14.69 0.43
CA ALA A 197 -1.33 13.77 0.88
C ALA A 197 -2.09 13.16 -0.32
N ALA A 198 -2.47 13.98 -1.30
CA ALA A 198 -3.09 13.50 -2.53
C ALA A 198 -2.17 12.54 -3.29
N SER A 199 -0.88 12.84 -3.38
CA SER A 199 0.10 11.96 -4.03
C SER A 199 0.24 10.60 -3.31
N VAL A 200 0.21 10.55 -1.97
CA VAL A 200 0.19 9.29 -1.22
C VAL A 200 -1.05 8.45 -1.54
N ILE A 201 -2.24 9.07 -1.57
CA ILE A 201 -3.50 8.38 -1.88
C ILE A 201 -3.49 7.83 -3.32
N LEU A 202 -3.07 8.66 -4.28
CA LEU A 202 -2.93 8.23 -5.67
C LEU A 202 -1.89 7.12 -5.80
N TYR A 203 -0.75 7.24 -5.13
CA TYR A 203 0.29 6.20 -5.15
C TYR A 203 -0.26 4.87 -4.62
N THR A 204 -1.02 4.89 -3.52
CA THR A 204 -1.68 3.69 -2.95
C THR A 204 -2.55 3.01 -4.01
N LEU A 205 -3.47 3.77 -4.62
CA LEU A 205 -4.40 3.27 -5.64
C LEU A 205 -3.65 2.65 -6.83
N PHE A 206 -2.69 3.38 -7.39
CA PHE A 206 -1.97 2.94 -8.58
C PHE A 206 -0.99 1.81 -8.30
N HIS A 207 -0.38 1.78 -7.13
CA HIS A 207 0.46 0.66 -6.71
C HIS A 207 -0.36 -0.63 -6.68
N ARG A 208 -1.56 -0.60 -6.07
CA ARG A 208 -2.46 -1.76 -5.99
C ARG A 208 -3.00 -2.17 -7.37
N LEU A 209 -3.42 -1.21 -8.21
CA LEU A 209 -3.86 -1.49 -9.58
C LEU A 209 -2.72 -2.04 -10.46
N GLY A 210 -1.52 -1.48 -10.34
CA GLY A 210 -0.34 -1.92 -11.09
C GLY A 210 0.07 -3.34 -10.72
N LEU A 211 -0.04 -3.70 -9.44
CA LEU A 211 0.15 -5.07 -8.98
C LEU A 211 -0.94 -6.01 -9.53
N ALA A 212 -2.20 -5.58 -9.61
CA ALA A 212 -3.27 -6.37 -10.20
C ALA A 212 -3.03 -6.67 -11.69
N LEU A 213 -2.66 -5.64 -12.46
CA LEU A 213 -2.30 -5.78 -13.87
C LEU A 213 -1.11 -6.72 -14.05
N GLU A 214 -0.03 -6.51 -13.31
CA GLU A 214 1.15 -7.35 -13.37
C GLU A 214 0.83 -8.82 -13.10
N ASN A 215 0.09 -9.10 -12.03
CA ASN A 215 -0.34 -10.44 -11.68
C ASN A 215 -1.20 -11.09 -12.78
N LEU A 216 -2.12 -10.33 -13.37
CA LEU A 216 -2.94 -10.79 -14.48
C LEU A 216 -2.08 -11.13 -15.72
N ARG A 217 -1.17 -10.24 -16.11
CA ARG A 217 -0.32 -10.41 -17.30
C ARG A 217 0.70 -11.54 -17.12
N GLU A 218 1.25 -11.69 -15.92
CA GLU A 218 2.24 -12.73 -15.59
C GLU A 218 1.60 -14.06 -15.16
N LYS A 219 0.25 -14.13 -15.08
CA LYS A 219 -0.51 -15.29 -14.60
C LYS A 219 -0.07 -15.73 -13.20
N ARG A 220 0.21 -14.76 -12.33
CA ARG A 220 0.65 -14.98 -10.95
C ARG A 220 -0.43 -14.47 -10.00
N PRO A 221 -1.03 -15.32 -9.15
CA PRO A 221 -1.92 -14.82 -8.11
C PRO A 221 -1.10 -14.12 -7.02
N GLY A 222 -1.52 -12.91 -6.61
CA GLY A 222 -0.79 -12.19 -5.55
C GLY A 222 -1.44 -10.92 -5.02
N ALA A 223 -2.33 -10.26 -5.78
CA ALA A 223 -2.90 -8.97 -5.36
C ALA A 223 -4.09 -9.10 -4.38
N GLY A 224 -4.63 -10.31 -4.23
CA GLY A 224 -5.92 -10.51 -3.57
C GLY A 224 -7.04 -9.72 -4.24
N PHE A 225 -8.05 -9.31 -3.46
CA PHE A 225 -9.15 -8.46 -3.92
C PHE A 225 -8.99 -6.98 -3.53
N ILE A 226 -7.88 -6.59 -2.90
CA ILE A 226 -7.62 -5.21 -2.45
C ILE A 226 -7.73 -4.19 -3.61
N PRO A 227 -7.14 -4.44 -4.80
CA PRO A 227 -7.25 -3.50 -5.92
C PRO A 227 -8.69 -3.29 -6.38
N TYR A 228 -9.52 -4.35 -6.32
CA TYR A 228 -10.95 -4.27 -6.62
C TYR A 228 -11.70 -3.43 -5.57
N LEU A 229 -11.40 -3.60 -4.28
CA LEU A 229 -12.03 -2.81 -3.22
C LEU A 229 -11.74 -1.31 -3.36
N HIS A 230 -10.49 -0.96 -3.67
CA HIS A 230 -10.12 0.44 -3.97
C HIS A 230 -10.87 0.95 -5.19
N PHE A 231 -10.81 0.22 -6.31
CA PHE A 231 -11.52 0.58 -7.55
C PHE A 231 -13.01 0.83 -7.28
N SER A 232 -13.68 -0.12 -6.63
CA SER A 232 -15.12 -0.06 -6.33
C SER A 232 -15.44 1.14 -5.44
N ALA A 233 -14.69 1.37 -4.36
CA ALA A 233 -14.91 2.50 -3.46
C ALA A 233 -14.73 3.85 -4.17
N PHE A 234 -13.71 3.99 -5.02
CA PHE A 234 -13.48 5.22 -5.78
C PHE A 234 -14.53 5.45 -6.88
N CYS A 235 -15.07 4.39 -7.49
CA CYS A 235 -16.19 4.51 -8.42
C CYS A 235 -17.49 4.94 -7.71
N GLU A 236 -17.77 4.39 -6.52
CA GLU A 236 -18.98 4.71 -5.76
C GLU A 236 -19.06 6.16 -5.31
N VAL A 237 -17.91 6.77 -4.97
CA VAL A 237 -17.85 8.20 -4.66
C VAL A 237 -17.76 9.08 -5.92
N GLY A 238 -17.84 8.49 -7.10
CA GLY A 238 -17.84 9.19 -8.39
C GLY A 238 -16.49 9.79 -8.79
N PHE A 239 -15.41 9.46 -8.06
CA PHE A 239 -14.07 9.95 -8.34
C PHE A 239 -13.47 9.24 -9.56
N LEU A 240 -13.45 7.91 -9.52
CA LEU A 240 -12.91 7.09 -10.59
C LEU A 240 -14.01 6.73 -11.59
N LYS A 241 -13.80 7.05 -12.87
CA LYS A 241 -14.74 6.75 -13.95
C LYS A 241 -14.09 5.83 -14.96
N VAL A 242 -14.90 4.96 -15.56
CA VAL A 242 -14.51 4.19 -16.73
C VAL A 242 -15.06 4.89 -17.95
N VAL A 243 -14.18 5.31 -18.85
CA VAL A 243 -14.52 5.98 -20.10
C VAL A 243 -14.13 5.08 -21.27
N VAL A 244 -14.94 5.07 -22.33
CA VAL A 244 -14.63 4.32 -23.56
C VAL A 244 -14.22 5.33 -24.62
N ASN A 245 -12.97 5.28 -25.06
CA ASN A 245 -12.48 6.17 -26.10
C ASN A 245 -12.69 5.53 -27.47
N ASN A 246 -13.47 6.18 -28.34
CA ASN A 246 -13.67 5.82 -29.76
C ASN A 246 -13.81 4.31 -30.08
N GLY A 247 -14.46 3.55 -29.19
CA GLY A 247 -14.84 2.16 -29.44
C GLY A 247 -13.76 1.09 -29.20
N CYS A 248 -12.55 1.42 -28.71
CA CYS A 248 -11.47 0.44 -28.70
C CYS A 248 -11.14 -0.16 -27.33
N CYS A 249 -11.14 0.59 -26.20
CA CYS A 249 -10.84 0.05 -24.86
C CYS A 249 -11.43 0.93 -23.74
N PRO A 250 -11.92 0.35 -22.62
CA PRO A 250 -12.23 1.10 -21.41
C PRO A 250 -10.95 1.59 -20.72
N LEU A 251 -10.93 2.87 -20.36
CA LEU A 251 -9.85 3.55 -19.65
C LEU A 251 -10.36 4.12 -18.33
N LEU A 252 -9.47 4.22 -17.35
CA LEU A 252 -9.72 4.90 -16.08
C LEU A 252 -9.44 6.38 -16.23
N ASP A 253 -10.40 7.17 -15.75
CA ASP A 253 -10.36 8.61 -15.84
C ASP A 253 -10.87 9.28 -14.56
N PHE A 254 -10.16 10.33 -14.13
CA PHE A 254 -10.55 11.16 -12.98
C PHE A 254 -9.79 12.49 -13.00
N ASP A 255 -10.20 13.43 -12.15
CA ASP A 255 -9.49 14.70 -11.93
C ASP A 255 -8.45 14.51 -10.82
N PRO A 256 -7.13 14.56 -11.14
CA PRO A 256 -6.07 14.29 -10.18
C PRO A 256 -5.74 15.48 -9.28
N SER A 257 -6.52 16.58 -9.33
CA SER A 257 -6.28 17.73 -8.46
C SER A 257 -6.35 17.33 -6.98
N PRO A 258 -5.46 17.89 -6.12
CA PRO A 258 -5.42 17.51 -4.71
C PRO A 258 -6.78 17.58 -4.01
N THR A 259 -7.56 18.64 -4.24
CA THR A 259 -8.90 18.78 -3.64
C THR A 259 -9.81 17.60 -3.95
N ASN A 260 -9.92 17.21 -5.22
CA ASN A 260 -10.81 16.10 -5.62
C ASN A 260 -10.33 14.75 -5.07
N VAL A 261 -9.02 14.52 -5.02
CA VAL A 261 -8.44 13.31 -4.42
C VAL A 261 -8.75 13.23 -2.93
N LEU A 262 -8.52 14.33 -2.19
CA LEU A 262 -8.74 14.38 -0.75
C LEU A 262 -10.21 14.28 -0.38
N ASP A 263 -11.10 14.90 -1.15
CA ASP A 263 -12.55 14.81 -0.96
C ASP A 263 -13.05 13.37 -1.18
N ALA A 264 -12.55 12.71 -2.22
CA ALA A 264 -12.86 11.31 -2.50
C ALA A 264 -12.39 10.39 -1.37
N ALA A 265 -11.13 10.52 -0.94
CA ALA A 265 -10.56 9.73 0.16
C ALA A 265 -11.32 9.95 1.47
N SER A 266 -11.66 11.19 1.80
CA SER A 266 -12.46 11.55 2.99
C SER A 266 -13.88 10.99 2.92
N SER A 267 -14.47 10.92 1.73
CA SER A 267 -15.78 10.28 1.53
C SER A 267 -15.70 8.77 1.76
N ILE A 268 -14.69 8.09 1.21
CA ILE A 268 -14.49 6.65 1.37
C ILE A 268 -14.21 6.30 2.83
N LEU A 269 -13.30 7.02 3.50
CA LEU A 269 -12.99 6.84 4.92
C LEU A 269 -14.26 6.87 5.77
N ARG A 270 -15.08 7.92 5.63
CA ARG A 270 -16.35 8.06 6.37
C ARG A 270 -17.35 6.95 6.07
N GLN A 271 -17.40 6.45 4.83
CA GLN A 271 -18.28 5.32 4.49
C GLN A 271 -17.82 4.03 5.15
N LEU A 272 -16.52 3.76 5.16
CA LEU A 272 -15.95 2.56 5.75
C LEU A 272 -16.01 2.59 7.27
N GLU A 273 -15.77 3.74 7.90
CA GLU A 273 -15.95 3.93 9.35
C GLU A 273 -17.37 3.56 9.77
N LYS A 274 -18.38 4.01 9.01
CA LYS A 274 -19.79 3.68 9.27
C LYS A 274 -20.14 2.21 9.05
N ARG A 275 -19.59 1.57 8.01
CA ARG A 275 -19.98 0.21 7.60
C ARG A 275 -19.23 -0.87 8.35
N VAL A 276 -17.93 -0.68 8.55
CA VAL A 276 -17.03 -1.71 9.02
C VAL A 276 -16.50 -1.40 10.41
N GLY A 277 -16.70 -0.17 10.91
CA GLY A 277 -16.14 0.23 12.19
C GLY A 277 -14.64 0.10 12.15
N ILE A 278 -13.96 0.77 11.22
CA ILE A 278 -12.48 0.75 11.06
C ILE A 278 -11.75 0.98 12.41
N ILE A 279 -12.46 1.58 13.37
CA ILE A 279 -12.09 1.76 14.77
C ILE A 279 -12.69 0.59 15.60
N ASP A 280 -11.94 -0.51 15.69
CA ASP A 280 -12.38 -1.81 16.22
C ASP A 280 -12.32 -1.94 17.77
N ALA A 281 -12.03 -0.84 18.49
CA ALA A 281 -11.56 -0.88 19.89
C ALA A 281 -12.55 -1.47 20.93
N CYS A 282 -13.82 -1.69 20.57
CA CYS A 282 -14.87 -2.06 21.53
C CYS A 282 -15.70 -3.31 21.17
N ARG A 283 -15.33 -4.07 20.11
CA ARG A 283 -16.07 -5.27 19.68
C ARG A 283 -15.34 -6.56 20.03
N LYS A 284 -16.07 -7.67 20.22
CA LYS A 284 -15.45 -9.01 20.32
C LYS A 284 -14.79 -9.35 18.98
N ALA A 285 -13.63 -10.02 19.03
CA ALA A 285 -12.82 -10.28 17.83
C ALA A 285 -13.56 -11.08 16.74
N GLU A 286 -14.43 -12.02 17.13
CA GLU A 286 -15.25 -12.80 16.20
C GLU A 286 -16.25 -11.90 15.44
N ASP A 287 -16.92 -10.98 16.15
CA ASP A 287 -17.89 -10.05 15.56
C ASP A 287 -17.21 -9.07 14.58
N ALA A 288 -16.01 -8.61 14.92
CA ALA A 288 -15.19 -7.76 14.05
C ALA A 288 -14.74 -8.49 12.78
N ALA A 289 -14.26 -9.74 12.92
CA ALA A 289 -13.87 -10.57 11.80
C ALA A 289 -15.05 -10.88 10.86
N GLU A 290 -16.21 -11.22 11.42
CA GLU A 290 -17.44 -11.44 10.65
C GLU A 290 -17.86 -10.18 9.91
N THR A 291 -17.80 -9.01 10.55
CA THR A 291 -18.11 -7.72 9.91
C THR A 291 -17.20 -7.44 8.71
N LEU A 292 -15.89 -7.65 8.84
CA LEU A 292 -14.93 -7.47 7.73
C LEU A 292 -15.19 -8.45 6.59
N LEU A 293 -15.45 -9.72 6.91
CA LEU A 293 -15.72 -10.74 5.91
C LEU A 293 -17.04 -10.52 5.19
N GLN A 294 -18.08 -10.10 5.91
CA GLN A 294 -19.36 -9.75 5.33
C GLN A 294 -19.22 -8.55 4.39
N TYR A 295 -18.48 -7.51 4.79
CA TYR A 295 -18.17 -6.40 3.91
C TYR A 295 -17.47 -6.85 2.62
N ALA A 296 -16.42 -7.68 2.73
CA ALA A 296 -15.74 -8.24 1.56
C ALA A 296 -16.71 -9.06 0.68
N ALA A 297 -17.53 -9.92 1.27
CA ALA A 297 -18.48 -10.75 0.54
C ALA A 297 -19.53 -9.91 -0.20
N ASP A 298 -20.10 -8.90 0.47
CA ASP A 298 -21.07 -7.98 -0.12
C ASP A 298 -20.47 -7.26 -1.32
N ARG A 299 -19.24 -6.75 -1.19
CA ARG A 299 -18.52 -6.11 -2.31
C ARG A 299 -18.29 -7.08 -3.46
N LEU A 300 -17.74 -8.26 -3.18
CA LEU A 300 -17.41 -9.26 -4.20
C LEU A 300 -18.66 -9.86 -4.88
N SER A 301 -19.83 -9.74 -4.27
CA SER A 301 -21.10 -10.16 -4.86
C SER A 301 -21.67 -9.16 -5.88
N CYS A 302 -21.11 -7.95 -5.97
CA CYS A 302 -21.54 -6.92 -6.92
C CYS A 302 -21.02 -7.22 -8.34
N VAL A 303 -21.78 -8.02 -9.08
CA VAL A 303 -21.44 -8.50 -10.43
C VAL A 303 -21.07 -7.36 -11.38
N GLU A 304 -21.89 -6.30 -11.43
CA GLU A 304 -21.68 -5.16 -12.33
C GLU A 304 -20.33 -4.46 -12.07
N SER A 305 -19.99 -4.20 -10.80
CA SER A 305 -18.72 -3.58 -10.44
C SER A 305 -17.53 -4.51 -10.73
N ALA A 306 -17.68 -5.81 -10.50
CA ALA A 306 -16.65 -6.80 -10.79
C ALA A 306 -16.40 -6.97 -12.31
N GLU A 307 -17.46 -6.97 -13.11
CA GLU A 307 -17.38 -6.99 -14.57
C GLU A 307 -16.71 -5.72 -15.10
N LEU A 308 -17.08 -4.55 -14.55
CA LEU A 308 -16.46 -3.28 -14.91
C LEU A 308 -14.96 -3.28 -14.60
N PHE A 309 -14.57 -3.68 -13.39
CA PHE A 309 -13.16 -3.80 -13.00
C PHE A 309 -12.39 -4.75 -13.92
N THR A 310 -12.98 -5.91 -14.22
CA THR A 310 -12.39 -6.92 -15.09
C THR A 310 -12.21 -6.39 -16.51
N SER A 311 -13.21 -5.67 -17.04
CA SER A 311 -13.17 -5.09 -18.38
C SER A 311 -12.00 -4.12 -18.55
N VAL A 312 -11.72 -3.30 -17.54
CA VAL A 312 -10.57 -2.38 -17.53
C VAL A 312 -9.26 -3.16 -17.51
N LEU A 313 -9.08 -4.10 -16.57
CA LEU A 313 -7.82 -4.83 -16.43
C LEU A 313 -7.51 -5.76 -17.62
N GLN A 314 -8.54 -6.27 -18.29
CA GLN A 314 -8.39 -7.16 -19.45
C GLN A 314 -8.32 -6.43 -20.78
N SER A 315 -8.45 -5.09 -20.78
CA SER A 315 -8.33 -4.30 -22.00
C SER A 315 -7.00 -4.58 -22.69
N PRO A 316 -7.01 -4.81 -24.01
CA PRO A 316 -5.77 -4.90 -24.77
C PRO A 316 -5.03 -3.57 -24.68
N PRO A 317 -3.69 -3.57 -24.78
CA PRO A 317 -2.93 -2.32 -24.83
C PRO A 317 -3.44 -1.49 -26.01
N GLU A 318 -3.84 -0.27 -25.76
CA GLU A 318 -4.10 0.69 -26.83
C GLU A 318 -2.80 0.89 -27.62
N GLU A 319 -2.81 0.70 -28.94
CA GLU A 319 -1.69 1.08 -29.81
C GLU A 319 -1.58 2.61 -29.79
N ARG A 320 -0.98 3.16 -28.74
CA ARG A 320 -0.61 4.58 -28.70
C ARG A 320 0.58 4.74 -29.63
N ASP A 321 0.35 5.41 -30.75
CA ASP A 321 1.34 5.68 -31.79
C ASP A 321 2.70 6.07 -31.17
N SER A 322 3.75 5.45 -31.72
CA SER A 322 5.11 5.40 -31.18
C SER A 322 5.82 6.75 -30.97
N GLU A 323 5.19 7.88 -31.28
CA GLU A 323 5.81 9.21 -31.24
C GLU A 323 6.00 9.77 -29.81
N THR A 324 5.36 9.22 -28.78
CA THR A 324 5.53 9.69 -27.38
C THR A 324 6.54 8.88 -26.54
N ARG A 325 7.33 7.97 -27.13
CA ARG A 325 8.29 7.13 -26.36
C ARG A 325 9.55 7.86 -25.87
N ASN A 326 9.71 9.17 -26.13
CA ASN A 326 10.90 9.94 -25.75
C ASN A 326 10.79 10.72 -24.42
N LEU A 327 9.85 10.36 -23.54
CA LEU A 327 9.76 10.90 -22.18
C LEU A 327 9.83 9.75 -21.17
N ALA A 328 11.05 9.30 -20.87
CA ALA A 328 11.36 8.37 -19.79
C ALA A 328 12.54 8.94 -18.98
#